data_AF-A0AAV3P2I7-F1
#
_entry.id   AF-A0AAV3P2I7-F1
#
_cell.length_a   1.000
_cell.length_b   1.000
_cell.length_c   1.000
_cell.angle_alpha   90.00
_cell.angle_beta   90.00
_cell.angle_gamma   90.00
#
_symmetry.space_group_name_H-M   'P 1'
#
loop_
_entity.id
_entity.type
_entity.pdbx_description
1 polymer ?
#
loop_
_entity_poly.entity_id
_entity_poly.type
_entity_poly.pdbx_seq_one_letter_code
_entity_poly.pdbx_strand_id
1 'polypeptide(L)'
;MDQQPDSWILMTDQQKGLENAIQREMSEVEHRLYVKHLHTNWSKRFPRKMMKGMMRKCARAANVPYFKYRMQQIKNMSIEAYESLNRINPRKWTRCAFRLSTNCSELVNNWAEAFNVVIIKVRDQPIITMSVKRS
;
A
#
# COMPACT_ATOMS: atom_id res chain seq x y z
N MET A 1 -32.10 5.23 -9.11
CA MET A 1 -31.06 5.14 -8.06
C MET A 1 -30.29 3.88 -8.37
N ASP A 2 -29.19 4.00 -9.12
CA ASP A 2 -28.39 2.85 -9.51
C ASP A 2 -27.55 2.42 -8.32
N GLN A 3 -27.89 1.27 -7.74
CA GLN A 3 -27.03 0.56 -6.82
C GLN A 3 -25.83 0.04 -7.63
N GLN A 4 -24.75 0.81 -7.61
CA GLN A 4 -23.46 0.41 -8.17
C GLN A 4 -22.91 -0.77 -7.35
N PRO A 5 -22.44 -1.86 -7.97
CA PRO A 5 -22.07 -3.06 -7.24
C PRO A 5 -20.90 -2.76 -6.30
N ASP A 6 -20.93 -3.35 -5.10
CA ASP A 6 -19.88 -3.24 -4.09
C ASP A 6 -18.51 -3.55 -4.73
N SER A 7 -17.75 -2.50 -5.04
CA SER A 7 -16.44 -2.63 -5.67
C SER A 7 -15.42 -2.94 -4.60
N TRP A 8 -15.05 -4.22 -4.51
CA TRP A 8 -14.01 -4.70 -3.61
C TRP A 8 -12.64 -4.12 -4.01
N ILE A 9 -11.82 -3.81 -3.00
CA ILE A 9 -10.44 -3.36 -3.17
C ILE A 9 -9.54 -4.36 -2.48
N LEU A 10 -8.54 -4.85 -3.20
CA LEU A 10 -7.52 -5.70 -2.63
C LEU A 10 -6.28 -4.86 -2.32
N MET A 11 -5.95 -4.75 -1.03
CA MET A 11 -4.72 -4.11 -0.57
C MET A 11 -3.69 -5.16 -0.19
N THR A 12 -2.55 -5.18 -0.88
CA THR A 12 -1.48 -6.15 -0.58
C THR A 12 -0.10 -5.52 -0.49
N ASP A 13 0.83 -6.33 0.00
CA ASP A 13 2.24 -6.01 0.00
C ASP A 13 2.83 -6.07 -1.42
N GLN A 14 3.98 -5.43 -1.58
CA GLN A 14 4.73 -5.38 -2.83
C GLN A 14 5.52 -6.69 -3.06
N GLN A 15 4.82 -7.81 -3.14
CA GLN A 15 5.40 -9.12 -3.45
C GLN A 15 5.06 -9.52 -4.88
N LYS A 16 6.07 -9.66 -5.74
CA LYS A 16 5.90 -9.96 -7.18
C LYS A 16 5.02 -11.19 -7.46
N GLY A 17 5.17 -12.25 -6.65
CA GLY A 17 4.36 -13.46 -6.80
C GLY A 17 2.86 -13.21 -6.56
N LEU A 18 2.55 -12.35 -5.59
CA LEU A 18 1.18 -12.00 -5.23
C LEU A 18 0.54 -11.08 -6.26
N GLU A 19 1.27 -10.08 -6.78
CA GLU A 19 0.79 -9.22 -7.86
C GLU A 19 0.39 -10.03 -9.11
N ASN A 20 1.21 -11.01 -9.48
CA ASN A 20 0.94 -11.88 -10.62
C ASN A 20 -0.27 -12.79 -10.39
N ALA A 21 -0.44 -13.33 -9.18
CA ALA A 21 -1.59 -14.16 -8.83
C ALA A 21 -2.90 -13.35 -8.88
N ILE A 22 -2.90 -12.14 -8.31
CA ILE A 22 -4.07 -11.24 -8.34
C ILE A 22 -4.44 -10.87 -9.76
N GLN A 23 -3.46 -10.57 -10.61
CA GLN A 23 -3.74 -10.24 -12.01
C GLN A 23 -4.35 -11.42 -12.79
N ARG A 24 -4.01 -12.66 -12.43
CA ARG A 24 -4.55 -13.87 -13.07
C ARG A 24 -5.94 -14.21 -12.57
N GLU A 25 -6.14 -14.20 -11.26
CA GLU A 25 -7.37 -14.73 -10.63
C GLU A 25 -8.43 -13.64 -10.38
N MET A 26 -8.03 -12.38 -10.27
CA MET A 26 -8.90 -11.27 -9.82
C MET A 26 -8.61 -9.97 -10.59
N SER A 27 -8.58 -10.04 -11.93
CA SER A 27 -8.25 -8.91 -12.80
C SER A 27 -9.25 -7.74 -12.73
N GLU A 28 -10.48 -8.00 -12.30
CA GLU A 28 -11.55 -7.00 -12.19
C GLU A 28 -11.49 -6.18 -10.89
N VAL A 29 -10.73 -6.64 -9.89
CA VAL A 29 -10.62 -6.02 -8.56
C VAL A 29 -9.58 -4.91 -8.58
N GLU A 30 -9.89 -3.76 -7.98
CA GLU A 30 -8.91 -2.69 -7.84
C GLU A 30 -7.79 -3.13 -6.88
N HIS A 31 -6.58 -3.28 -7.41
CA HIS A 31 -5.41 -3.66 -6.62
C HIS A 31 -4.62 -2.43 -6.17
N ARG A 32 -4.43 -2.30 -4.85
CA ARG A 32 -3.64 -1.24 -4.23
C ARG A 32 -2.47 -1.81 -3.45
N LEU A 33 -1.36 -1.10 -3.48
CA LEU A 33 -0.21 -1.40 -2.64
C LEU A 33 -0.42 -0.83 -1.26
N TYR A 34 -0.05 -1.62 -0.27
CA TYR A 34 -0.03 -1.16 1.11
C TYR A 34 1.07 -0.11 1.31
N VAL A 35 0.66 1.15 1.42
CA VAL A 35 1.55 2.31 1.37
C VAL A 35 2.61 2.29 2.48
N LYS A 36 2.32 1.73 3.66
CA LYS A 36 3.31 1.64 4.74
C LYS A 36 4.43 0.65 4.41
N HIS A 37 4.15 -0.47 3.75
CA HIS A 37 5.19 -1.41 3.31
C HIS A 37 6.02 -0.78 2.18
N LEU A 38 5.36 -0.11 1.23
CA LEU A 38 6.05 0.68 0.22
C LEU A 38 6.95 1.76 0.86
N HIS A 39 6.42 2.51 1.83
CA HIS A 39 7.16 3.54 2.57
C HIS A 39 8.36 2.94 3.31
N THR A 40 8.18 1.80 3.98
CA THR A 40 9.25 1.12 4.72
C THR A 40 10.37 0.66 3.78
N ASN A 41 10.02 -0.02 2.69
CA ASN A 41 10.98 -0.50 1.70
C ASN A 41 11.72 0.66 1.01
N TRP A 42 10.98 1.69 0.62
CA TRP A 42 11.55 2.87 -0.01
C TRP A 42 12.44 3.68 0.95
N SER A 43 12.02 3.81 2.21
CA SER A 43 12.79 4.49 3.26
C SER A 43 14.08 3.77 3.64
N LYS A 44 14.15 2.44 3.49
CA LYS A 44 15.39 1.67 3.66
C LYS A 44 16.41 2.02 2.57
N ARG A 45 15.95 2.20 1.33
CA ARG A 45 16.80 2.60 0.18
C ARG A 45 17.19 4.07 0.24
N PHE A 46 16.30 4.92 0.76
CA PHE A 46 16.48 6.37 0.84
C PHE A 46 16.31 6.89 2.29
N PRO A 47 17.32 6.74 3.16
CA PRO A 47 17.16 6.91 4.61
C PRO A 47 16.95 8.35 5.10
N ARG A 48 17.09 9.37 4.24
CA ARG A 48 16.98 10.78 4.65
C ARG A 48 15.57 11.10 5.20
N LYS A 49 15.50 11.67 6.40
CA LYS A 49 14.23 12.02 7.08
C LYS A 49 13.29 12.85 6.21
N MET A 50 13.85 13.80 5.44
CA MET A 50 13.07 14.64 4.51
C MET A 50 12.44 13.82 3.38
N MET A 51 13.15 12.82 2.84
CA MET A 51 12.64 11.94 1.78
C MET A 51 11.45 11.11 2.28
N LYS A 52 11.54 10.55 3.49
CA LYS A 52 10.44 9.80 4.12
C LYS A 52 9.16 10.64 4.24
N GLY A 53 9.31 11.91 4.62
CA GLY A 53 8.20 12.86 4.72
C GLY A 53 7.60 13.22 3.35
N MET A 54 8.44 13.41 2.33
CA MET A 54 7.99 13.72 0.98
C MET A 54 7.22 12.55 0.35
N MET A 55 7.70 11.31 0.49
CA MET A 55 6.99 10.13 0.00
C MET A 55 5.58 10.03 0.61
N ARG A 56 5.46 10.24 1.93
CA ARG A 56 4.16 10.25 2.62
C ARG A 56 3.23 11.35 2.10
N LYS A 57 3.78 12.53 1.78
CA LYS A 57 3.02 13.63 1.15
C LYS A 57 2.58 13.30 -0.27
N CYS A 58 3.41 12.60 -1.06
CA CYS A 58 3.03 12.11 -2.38
C CYS A 58 1.86 11.12 -2.26
N ALA A 59 1.98 10.09 -1.42
CA ALA A 59 0.94 9.06 -1.28
C ALA A 59 -0.42 9.63 -0.81
N ARG A 60 -0.40 10.69 -0.01
CA ARG A 60 -1.60 11.38 0.52
C ARG A 60 -2.11 12.52 -0.36
N ALA A 61 -1.50 12.78 -1.51
CA ALA A 61 -1.89 13.89 -2.35
C ALA A 61 -3.37 13.80 -2.73
N ALA A 62 -4.12 14.89 -2.52
CA ALA A 62 -5.55 14.94 -2.77
C ALA A 62 -5.89 15.10 -4.25
N ASN A 63 -5.00 15.70 -5.04
CA ASN A 63 -5.18 15.93 -6.46
C ASN A 63 -3.88 15.72 -7.25
N VAL A 64 -4.03 15.48 -8.56
CA VAL A 64 -2.92 15.18 -9.47
C VAL A 64 -1.90 16.32 -9.56
N PRO A 65 -2.28 17.61 -9.63
CA PRO A 65 -1.31 18.71 -9.65
C PRO A 65 -0.42 18.73 -8.40
N TYR A 66 -1.00 18.53 -7.21
CA TYR A 66 -0.24 18.50 -5.96
C TYR A 66 0.70 17.29 -5.89
N PHE A 67 0.25 16.13 -6.37
CA PHE A 67 1.11 14.95 -6.51
C PHE A 67 2.32 15.23 -7.41
N LYS A 68 2.09 15.79 -8.61
CA LYS A 68 3.16 16.15 -9.55
C LYS A 68 4.15 17.14 -8.93
N TYR A 69 3.66 18.16 -8.24
CA TYR A 69 4.50 19.11 -7.51
C TYR A 69 5.39 18.40 -6.48
N ARG A 70 4.83 17.49 -5.67
CA ARG A 70 5.61 16.73 -4.67
C ARG A 70 6.62 15.78 -5.32
N MET A 71 6.26 15.11 -6.42
CA MET A 71 7.19 14.28 -7.19
C MET A 71 8.35 15.08 -7.76
N GLN A 72 8.11 16.32 -8.22
CA GLN A 72 9.16 17.22 -8.69
C GLN A 72 10.12 17.62 -7.56
N GLN A 73 9.61 17.87 -6.35
CA GLN A 73 10.47 18.14 -5.19
C GLN A 73 11.39 16.94 -4.87
N ILE A 74 10.87 15.71 -4.98
CA ILE A 74 11.71 14.50 -4.83
C ILE A 74 12.78 14.44 -5.94
N LYS A 75 12.43 14.74 -7.19
CA LYS A 75 13.36 14.76 -8.32
C LYS A 75 14.51 15.73 -8.11
N ASN A 76 14.23 16.94 -7.60
CA ASN A 76 15.24 17.95 -7.30
C ASN A 76 16.20 17.50 -6.19
N MET A 77 15.77 16.61 -5.29
CA MET A 77 16.62 16.07 -4.22
C MET A 77 17.41 14.83 -4.65
N SER A 78 16.79 13.96 -5.45
CA SER A 78 17.39 12.72 -5.94
C SER A 78 16.60 12.21 -7.15
N ILE A 79 17.27 12.15 -8.29
CA ILE A 79 16.72 11.60 -9.54
C ILE A 79 16.40 10.11 -9.36
N GLU A 80 17.29 9.35 -8.71
CA GLU A 80 17.09 7.92 -8.43
C GLU A 80 15.84 7.65 -7.59
N ALA A 81 15.61 8.47 -6.55
CA ALA A 81 14.44 8.38 -5.70
C ALA A 81 13.15 8.67 -6.48
N TYR A 82 13.18 9.67 -7.36
CA TYR A 82 12.08 9.98 -8.25
C TYR A 82 11.78 8.81 -9.20
N GLU A 83 12.80 8.27 -9.88
CA GLU A 83 12.63 7.14 -10.80
C GLU A 83 12.05 5.91 -10.10
N SER A 84 12.51 5.62 -8.87
CA SER A 84 12.02 4.49 -8.10
C SER A 84 10.50 4.56 -7.82
N LEU A 85 9.97 5.76 -7.56
CA LEU A 85 8.54 5.98 -7.37
C LEU A 85 7.79 6.06 -8.71
N ASN A 86 8.41 6.63 -9.74
CA ASN A 86 7.82 6.77 -11.07
C ASN A 86 7.61 5.41 -11.78
N ARG A 87 8.42 4.40 -11.44
CA ARG A 87 8.24 3.02 -11.91
C ARG A 87 6.98 2.35 -11.35
N ILE A 88 6.44 2.85 -10.23
CA ILE A 88 5.26 2.27 -9.59
C ILE A 88 4.02 3.01 -10.09
N ASN A 89 3.07 2.27 -10.67
CA ASN A 89 1.81 2.85 -11.16
C ASN A 89 1.14 3.68 -10.05
N PRO A 90 0.94 5.01 -10.23
CA PRO A 90 0.34 5.88 -9.22
C PRO A 90 -1.01 5.39 -8.68
N ARG A 91 -1.83 4.74 -9.51
CA ARG A 91 -3.13 4.17 -9.08
C ARG A 91 -3.00 3.16 -7.94
N LYS A 92 -1.84 2.54 -7.78
CA LYS A 92 -1.60 1.57 -6.70
C LYS A 92 -1.26 2.21 -5.36
N TRP A 93 -0.78 3.46 -5.30
CA TRP A 93 -0.16 3.97 -4.06
C TRP A 93 -0.40 5.45 -3.75
N THR A 94 -1.01 6.23 -4.65
CA THR A 94 -1.36 7.63 -4.38
C THR A 94 -2.86 7.86 -4.40
N ARG A 95 -3.36 8.55 -3.36
CA ARG A 95 -4.79 8.81 -3.17
C ARG A 95 -5.43 9.53 -4.34
N CYS A 96 -4.77 10.50 -4.95
CA CYS A 96 -5.33 11.26 -6.08
C CYS A 96 -5.53 10.43 -7.36
N ALA A 97 -5.00 9.21 -7.42
CA ALA A 97 -5.11 8.32 -8.56
C ALA A 97 -6.07 7.13 -8.30
N PHE A 98 -6.66 7.05 -7.10
CA PHE A 98 -7.66 6.04 -6.75
C PHE A 98 -9.00 6.34 -7.42
N ARG A 99 -9.81 5.31 -7.66
CA ARG A 99 -11.18 5.50 -8.15
C ARG A 99 -12.00 6.26 -7.10
N LEU A 100 -12.82 7.20 -7.58
CA LEU A 100 -13.72 8.02 -6.73
C LEU A 100 -14.83 7.20 -6.07
N SER A 101 -15.19 6.04 -6.65
CA SER A 101 -16.23 5.15 -6.14
C SER A 101 -15.82 4.40 -4.87
N THR A 102 -14.53 4.44 -4.50
CA THR A 102 -13.99 3.68 -3.38
C THR A 102 -13.44 4.63 -2.32
N ASN A 103 -14.35 5.08 -1.44
CA ASN A 103 -14.08 5.97 -0.28
C ASN A 103 -13.26 5.29 0.83
N CYS A 104 -12.15 4.62 0.50
CA CYS A 104 -11.19 4.16 1.50
C CYS A 104 -10.33 5.35 1.95
N SER A 105 -10.69 5.93 3.10
CA SER A 105 -9.92 6.99 3.76
C SER A 105 -8.58 6.46 4.30
N GLU A 106 -8.56 5.16 4.62
CA GLU A 106 -7.45 4.45 5.20
C GLU A 106 -6.40 4.07 4.14
N LEU A 107 -5.42 4.95 3.94
CA LEU A 107 -4.12 4.60 3.33
C LEU A 107 -3.28 3.66 4.22
N VAL A 108 -3.85 3.24 5.35
CA VAL A 108 -3.26 2.42 6.41
C VAL A 108 -4.36 1.46 6.84
N ASN A 109 -4.39 0.29 6.21
CA ASN A 109 -5.14 -0.87 6.68
C ASN A 109 -4.62 -1.29 8.07
N ASN A 110 -5.13 -0.65 9.12
CA ASN A 110 -4.86 -0.97 10.52
C ASN A 110 -5.15 -2.45 10.83
N TRP A 111 -6.10 -3.06 10.12
CA TRP A 111 -6.49 -4.45 10.30
C TRP A 111 -5.43 -5.44 9.81
N ALA A 112 -4.82 -5.19 8.64
CA ALA A 112 -3.73 -6.04 8.15
C ALA A 112 -2.50 -6.01 9.06
N GLU A 113 -2.18 -4.84 9.63
CA GLU A 113 -1.10 -4.75 10.62
C GLU A 113 -1.45 -5.50 11.90
N ALA A 114 -2.66 -5.31 12.43
CA ALA A 114 -3.10 -5.98 13.65
C ALA A 114 -3.08 -7.50 13.46
N PHE A 115 -3.55 -7.99 12.32
CA PHE A 115 -3.55 -9.41 11.97
C PHE A 115 -2.13 -9.98 11.84
N ASN A 116 -1.22 -9.27 11.16
CA ASN A 116 0.19 -9.67 11.04
C ASN A 116 0.91 -9.70 12.39
N VAL A 117 0.65 -8.73 13.27
CA VAL A 117 1.21 -8.71 14.64
C VAL A 117 0.72 -9.92 15.43
N VAL A 118 -0.56 -10.28 15.33
CA VAL A 118 -1.13 -11.46 16.00
C VAL A 118 -0.50 -12.74 15.44
N ILE A 119 -0.39 -12.91 14.12
CA ILE A 119 0.22 -14.09 13.51
C ILE A 119 1.68 -14.24 13.89
N ILE A 120 2.48 -13.17 13.86
CA ILE A 120 3.89 -13.23 14.24
C ILE A 120 4.03 -13.69 15.70
N LYS A 121 3.19 -13.19 16.61
CA LYS A 121 3.17 -13.63 18.02
C LYS A 121 2.81 -15.10 18.20
N VAL A 122 1.97 -15.65 17.33
CA VAL A 122 1.54 -17.06 17.38
C VAL A 122 2.57 -17.98 16.69
N ARG A 123 3.35 -17.46 15.74
CA ARG A 123 4.37 -18.24 15.01
C ARG A 123 5.53 -18.72 15.88
N ASP A 124 5.84 -18.00 16.95
CA ASP A 124 6.86 -18.40 17.93
C ASP A 124 6.33 -19.40 18.97
N GLN A 125 5.05 -19.77 18.90
CA GLN A 125 4.47 -20.81 19.75
C GLN A 125 4.46 -22.15 19.00
N PRO A 126 4.84 -23.27 19.66
CA PRO A 126 4.70 -24.59 19.06
C PRO A 126 3.23 -24.86 18.71
N ILE A 127 3.01 -25.48 17.56
CA ILE A 127 1.73 -25.78 16.89
C ILE A 127 0.70 -26.50 17.79
N ILE A 128 1.11 -26.99 18.96
CA ILE A 128 0.34 -27.84 19.85
C ILE A 128 -0.84 -27.10 20.54
N THR A 129 -0.84 -25.77 20.62
CA THR A 129 -1.92 -25.04 21.34
C THR A 129 -3.12 -24.65 20.45
N MET A 130 -3.06 -24.85 19.13
CA MET A 130 -4.16 -24.46 18.22
C MET A 130 -5.23 -25.56 18.03
N SER A 131 -5.16 -26.66 18.77
CA SER A 131 -6.18 -27.72 18.78
C SER A 131 -6.44 -28.17 20.20
N VAL A 132 -7.70 -28.03 20.63
CA VAL A 132 -8.30 -28.54 21.87
C VAL A 132 -8.09 -27.70 23.13
N LYS A 133 -9.09 -26.86 23.44
CA LYS A 133 -9.90 -27.04 24.66
C LYS A 133 -11.37 -26.81 24.30
N ARG A 134 -12.03 -27.90 23.89
CA ARG A 134 -13.46 -28.07 24.18
C ARG A 134 -13.52 -28.37 25.68
N SER A 135 -14.15 -27.49 26.44
CA SER A 135 -14.76 -27.81 27.73
C SER A 135 -16.25 -27.68 27.55
#